data_AF-A0A2E5YZE4-F1
#
_entry.id   AF-A0A2E5YZE4-F1
#
_cell.length_a   1.000
_cell.length_b   1.000
_cell.length_c   1.000
_cell.angle_alpha   90.00
_cell.angle_beta   90.00
_cell.angle_gamma   90.00
#
_symmetry.space_group_name_H-M   'P 1'
#
loop_
_entity.id
_entity.type
_entity.pdbx_description
1 polymer ?
#
loop_
_entity_poly.entity_id
_entity_poly.type
_entity_poly.pdbx_seq_one_letter_code
_entity_poly.pdbx_strand_id
1 'polypeptide(L)'
;MFSEAAHHNEYFLQRLSKGSSRLALEAQMESPESLIYIVPVGINYGHHQIAWSDLHLVYGKPINLKNFLNDNNSDAENINLLRENLEDKMKKCIWLPDKNDQYFEKKKMIIPKNTKLEFNELKEGIEKGSLKTEGFGQKVFSNNPRLLEIFILLFSIPNFLPLLIIKNVISKFKDIVFYSSVKICLGPIIFMLWWLIVPIITYTLSGENLEFDAFLEFCFLVEAPLIISLYVRQNLLFFRK
;
A
#
# COMPACT_ATOMS: atom_id res chain seq x y z
N MET A 1 -3.56 -17.59 -5.32
CA MET A 1 -4.81 -17.67 -4.54
C MET A 1 -4.59 -16.96 -3.21
N PHE A 2 -5.51 -16.12 -2.76
CA PHE A 2 -5.41 -15.42 -1.47
C PHE A 2 -6.19 -16.20 -0.41
N SER A 3 -5.46 -16.92 0.45
CA SER A 3 -6.07 -17.88 1.39
C SER A 3 -6.89 -17.24 2.51
N GLU A 4 -6.66 -15.96 2.82
CA GLU A 4 -7.47 -15.20 3.78
C GLU A 4 -8.89 -14.91 3.28
N ALA A 5 -9.10 -14.96 1.95
CA ALA A 5 -10.38 -14.63 1.30
C ALA A 5 -10.96 -13.26 1.71
N ALA A 6 -10.09 -12.33 2.14
CA ALA A 6 -10.44 -10.99 2.56
C ALA A 6 -9.39 -10.00 2.05
N HIS A 7 -9.77 -8.73 2.01
CA HIS A 7 -8.86 -7.61 1.78
C HIS A 7 -8.88 -6.73 3.03
N HIS A 8 -7.70 -6.38 3.53
CA HIS A 8 -7.57 -5.63 4.77
C HIS A 8 -6.31 -4.75 4.73
N ASN A 9 -6.15 -3.86 5.70
CA ASN A 9 -5.13 -2.78 5.68
C ASN A 9 -4.12 -2.88 6.84
N GLU A 10 -4.24 -3.94 7.62
CA GLU A 10 -3.36 -4.33 8.70
C GLU A 10 -2.16 -5.12 8.17
N TYR A 11 -1.08 -5.15 8.95
CA TYR A 11 0.18 -5.81 8.60
C TYR A 11 0.24 -7.29 9.02
N PHE A 12 -0.71 -7.75 9.83
CA PHE A 12 -0.74 -9.11 10.35
C PHE A 12 -1.56 -10.04 9.50
N LEU A 13 -1.21 -11.33 9.54
CA LEU A 13 -1.90 -12.37 8.80
C LEU A 13 -3.28 -12.61 9.42
N GLN A 14 -4.33 -12.48 8.62
CA GLN A 14 -5.67 -12.90 9.02
C GLN A 14 -5.76 -14.43 9.05
N ARG A 15 -6.78 -14.95 9.74
CA ARG A 15 -7.03 -16.38 9.75
C ARG A 15 -7.26 -16.88 8.32
N LEU A 16 -6.54 -17.93 7.93
CA LEU A 16 -6.73 -18.53 6.61
C LEU A 16 -8.07 -19.27 6.53
N SER A 17 -8.77 -19.10 5.40
CA SER A 17 -9.91 -19.93 5.02
C SER A 17 -9.45 -21.34 4.62
N LYS A 18 -10.37 -22.30 4.65
CA LYS A 18 -10.08 -23.69 4.26
C LYS A 18 -10.00 -23.90 2.75
N GLY A 19 -10.53 -22.96 1.96
CA GLY A 19 -10.72 -23.13 0.52
C GLY A 19 -9.43 -23.45 -0.23
N SER A 20 -8.34 -22.76 0.12
CA SER A 20 -7.05 -22.99 -0.52
C SER A 20 -6.47 -24.36 -0.27
N SER A 21 -6.46 -24.79 1.00
CA SER A 21 -5.98 -26.12 1.39
C SER A 21 -6.85 -27.22 0.80
N ARG A 22 -8.16 -27.02 0.75
CA ARG A 22 -9.11 -27.97 0.14
C ARG A 22 -8.83 -28.19 -1.34
N LEU A 23 -8.80 -27.13 -2.14
CA LEU A 23 -8.54 -27.22 -3.58
C LEU A 23 -7.20 -27.89 -3.87
N ALA A 24 -6.17 -27.57 -3.08
CA ALA A 24 -4.85 -28.13 -3.26
C ALA A 24 -4.80 -29.64 -2.94
N LEU A 25 -5.44 -30.08 -1.84
CA LEU A 25 -5.50 -31.50 -1.49
C LEU A 25 -6.35 -32.30 -2.47
N GLU A 26 -7.51 -31.79 -2.87
CA GLU A 26 -8.36 -32.41 -3.89
C GLU A 26 -7.58 -32.62 -5.20
N ALA A 27 -6.83 -31.61 -5.65
CA ALA A 27 -5.96 -31.74 -6.83
C ALA A 27 -4.87 -32.81 -6.66
N GLN A 28 -4.31 -32.98 -5.46
CA GLN A 28 -3.31 -34.02 -5.18
C GLN A 28 -3.94 -35.42 -5.14
N MET A 29 -5.19 -35.55 -4.68
CA MET A 29 -5.94 -36.81 -4.68
C MET A 29 -6.34 -37.23 -6.10
N GLU A 30 -6.74 -36.27 -6.95
CA GLU A 30 -7.05 -36.52 -8.35
C GLU A 30 -5.81 -36.86 -9.20
N SER A 31 -4.62 -36.45 -8.74
CA SER A 31 -3.35 -36.73 -9.41
C SER A 31 -2.29 -37.29 -8.44
N PRO A 32 -2.42 -38.54 -7.96
CA PRO A 32 -1.54 -39.11 -6.93
C PRO A 32 -0.05 -39.17 -7.33
N GLU A 33 0.24 -39.35 -8.61
CA GLU A 33 1.61 -39.43 -9.13
C GLU A 33 2.30 -38.07 -9.14
N SER A 34 1.55 -36.99 -9.37
CA SER A 34 2.07 -35.63 -9.44
C SER A 34 2.61 -35.14 -8.10
N LEU A 35 3.72 -34.39 -8.13
CA LEU A 35 4.25 -33.68 -6.97
C LEU A 35 3.69 -32.27 -6.94
N ILE A 36 2.62 -32.05 -6.17
CA ILE A 36 1.99 -30.74 -6.03
C ILE A 36 2.53 -30.04 -4.78
N TYR A 37 2.85 -28.76 -4.92
CA TYR A 37 3.37 -27.92 -3.84
C TYR A 37 2.52 -26.66 -3.65
N ILE A 38 2.38 -26.25 -2.39
CA ILE A 38 1.97 -24.88 -2.06
C ILE A 38 3.21 -24.09 -1.65
N VAL A 39 3.40 -22.92 -2.26
CA VAL A 39 4.45 -21.97 -1.86
C VAL A 39 3.80 -20.87 -1.01
N PRO A 40 4.12 -20.76 0.29
CA PRO A 40 3.68 -19.63 1.10
C PRO A 40 4.39 -18.36 0.62
N VAL A 41 3.63 -17.29 0.41
CA VAL A 41 4.17 -16.01 -0.06
C VAL A 41 3.68 -14.90 0.86
N GLY A 42 4.60 -14.14 1.43
CA GLY A 42 4.32 -12.92 2.20
C GLY A 42 4.48 -11.68 1.32
N ILE A 43 3.47 -10.81 1.33
CA ILE A 43 3.49 -9.53 0.62
C ILE A 43 3.52 -8.43 1.69
N ASN A 44 4.65 -7.74 1.83
CA ASN A 44 4.85 -6.75 2.87
C ASN A 44 4.99 -5.35 2.25
N TYR A 45 3.93 -4.55 2.34
CA TYR A 45 3.93 -3.18 1.86
C TYR A 45 4.53 -2.23 2.90
N GLY A 46 5.46 -1.35 2.53
CA GLY A 46 5.92 -0.27 3.42
C GLY A 46 4.80 0.70 3.78
N HIS A 47 3.81 0.86 2.89
CA HIS A 47 2.53 1.51 3.20
C HIS A 47 1.44 1.08 2.20
N HIS A 48 0.31 0.58 2.69
CA HIS A 48 -0.78 0.06 1.85
C HIS A 48 -1.50 1.10 0.97
N GLN A 49 -1.49 2.37 1.38
CA GLN A 49 -2.27 3.43 0.72
C GLN A 49 -1.44 4.50 0.02
N ILE A 50 -0.12 4.46 0.17
CA ILE A 50 0.73 5.47 -0.42
C ILE A 50 1.45 4.84 -1.60
N ALA A 51 1.25 5.42 -2.78
CA ALA A 51 1.91 4.99 -4.00
C ALA A 51 3.44 5.10 -3.85
N TRP A 52 4.15 4.24 -4.59
CA TRP A 52 5.62 4.19 -4.60
C TRP A 52 6.27 3.87 -3.24
N SER A 53 5.51 3.25 -2.35
CA SER A 53 6.06 2.68 -1.12
C SER A 53 6.80 1.37 -1.44
N ASP A 54 7.86 1.10 -0.67
CA ASP A 54 8.64 -0.13 -0.81
C ASP A 54 7.77 -1.38 -0.61
N LEU A 55 8.17 -2.49 -1.23
CA LEU A 55 7.46 -3.77 -1.17
C LEU A 55 8.46 -4.90 -1.01
N HIS A 56 8.28 -5.75 -0.01
CA HIS A 56 9.00 -7.02 0.08
C HIS A 56 8.09 -8.17 -0.28
N LEU A 57 8.46 -8.91 -1.31
CA LEU A 57 7.81 -10.15 -1.72
C LEU A 57 8.67 -11.33 -1.26
N VAL A 58 8.16 -12.11 -0.30
CA VAL A 58 8.94 -13.14 0.40
C VAL A 58 8.34 -14.51 0.12
N TYR A 59 9.13 -15.37 -0.53
CA TYR A 59 8.76 -16.75 -0.81
C TYR A 59 9.28 -17.67 0.29
N GLY A 60 8.38 -18.35 0.97
CA GLY A 60 8.72 -19.33 1.99
C GLY A 60 8.98 -20.72 1.41
N LYS A 61 9.34 -21.67 2.29
CA LYS A 61 9.67 -23.04 1.89
C LYS A 61 8.42 -23.77 1.34
N PRO A 62 8.48 -24.32 0.11
CA PRO A 62 7.38 -25.09 -0.46
C PRO A 62 6.87 -26.20 0.48
N ILE A 63 5.56 -26.43 0.45
CA ILE A 63 4.86 -27.48 1.20
C ILE A 63 4.50 -28.59 0.21
N ASN A 64 5.06 -29.78 0.38
CA ASN A 64 4.65 -30.95 -0.39
C ASN A 64 3.29 -31.46 0.12
N LEU A 65 2.29 -31.53 -0.76
CA LEU A 65 0.94 -31.93 -0.39
C LEU A 65 0.81 -33.40 -0.02
N LYS A 66 1.66 -34.28 -0.57
CA LYS A 66 1.65 -35.72 -0.23
C LYS A 66 1.86 -35.97 1.27
N ASN A 67 2.59 -35.08 1.95
CA ASN A 67 2.86 -35.20 3.39
C ASN A 67 1.61 -34.94 4.26
N PHE A 68 0.51 -34.46 3.67
CA PHE A 68 -0.72 -34.08 4.38
C PHE A 68 -1.91 -34.98 4.06
N LEU A 69 -1.71 -36.00 3.21
CA LEU A 69 -2.71 -37.05 2.96
C LEU A 69 -2.43 -38.22 3.91
N ASN A 70 -3.26 -38.37 4.93
CA ASN A 70 -3.22 -39.50 5.85
C ASN A 70 -4.58 -40.20 5.85
N ASP A 71 -4.59 -41.48 5.48
CA ASP A 71 -5.82 -42.29 5.37
C ASP A 71 -6.50 -42.53 6.72
N ASN A 72 -5.78 -42.35 7.83
CA ASN A 72 -6.36 -42.46 9.18
C ASN A 72 -7.14 -41.21 9.61
N ASN A 73 -6.94 -40.09 8.91
CA ASN A 73 -7.61 -38.83 9.19
C ASN A 73 -8.81 -38.66 8.25
N SER A 74 -9.83 -37.96 8.71
CA SER A 74 -10.86 -37.42 7.82
C SER A 74 -10.30 -36.36 6.87
N ASP A 75 -10.95 -36.16 5.73
CA ASP A 75 -10.59 -35.10 4.77
C ASP A 75 -10.55 -33.72 5.44
N ALA A 76 -11.49 -33.46 6.35
CA ALA A 76 -11.56 -32.21 7.10
C ALA A 76 -10.34 -31.98 7.99
N GLU A 77 -9.82 -33.04 8.62
CA GLU A 77 -8.61 -32.99 9.45
C GLU A 77 -7.36 -32.75 8.59
N ASN A 78 -7.22 -33.45 7.47
CA ASN A 78 -6.11 -33.24 6.52
C ASN A 78 -6.11 -31.80 5.97
N ILE A 79 -7.28 -31.25 5.63
CA ILE A 79 -7.43 -29.86 5.20
C ILE A 79 -7.02 -28.88 6.32
N ASN A 80 -7.47 -29.11 7.55
CA ASN A 80 -7.13 -28.23 8.67
C ASN A 80 -5.63 -28.27 8.97
N LEU A 81 -5.01 -29.46 8.93
CA LEU A 81 -3.57 -29.64 9.15
C LEU A 81 -2.75 -28.88 8.11
N LEU A 82 -3.10 -29.00 6.83
CA LEU A 82 -2.45 -28.25 5.75
C LEU A 82 -2.65 -26.75 5.92
N ARG A 83 -3.86 -26.30 6.27
CA ARG A 83 -4.17 -24.89 6.50
C ARG A 83 -3.32 -24.30 7.63
N GLU A 84 -3.17 -25.01 8.75
CA GLU A 84 -2.37 -24.57 9.89
C GLU A 84 -0.88 -24.53 9.57
N ASN A 85 -0.38 -25.53 8.84
CA ASN A 85 1.00 -25.51 8.36
C ASN A 85 1.27 -24.34 7.40
N LEU A 86 0.33 -24.08 6.49
CA LEU A 86 0.40 -22.95 5.57
C LEU A 86 0.41 -21.62 6.34
N GLU A 87 -0.46 -21.47 7.33
CA GLU A 87 -0.54 -20.28 8.18
C GLU A 87 0.79 -20.01 8.90
N ASP A 88 1.38 -21.01 9.57
CA ASP A 88 2.68 -20.89 10.24
C ASP A 88 3.80 -20.46 9.26
N LYS A 89 3.84 -21.08 8.07
CA LYS A 89 4.85 -20.71 7.07
C LYS A 89 4.61 -19.31 6.47
N MET A 90 3.37 -18.88 6.29
CA MET A 90 3.05 -17.53 5.84
C MET A 90 3.45 -16.48 6.90
N LYS A 91 3.22 -16.74 8.18
CA LYS A 91 3.69 -15.87 9.29
C LYS A 91 5.20 -15.66 9.27
N LYS A 92 5.98 -16.67 8.85
CA LYS A 92 7.44 -16.53 8.67
C LYS A 92 7.81 -15.56 7.56
N CYS A 93 6.95 -15.37 6.56
CA CYS A 93 7.17 -14.50 5.40
C CYS A 93 6.67 -13.05 5.61
N ILE A 94 6.13 -12.72 6.78
CA ILE A 94 5.56 -11.41 7.10
C ILE A 94 6.38 -10.73 8.21
N TRP A 95 6.52 -9.40 8.16
CA TRP A 95 7.24 -8.62 9.19
C TRP A 95 6.54 -8.66 10.55
N LEU A 96 5.22 -8.48 10.55
CA LEU A 96 4.37 -8.42 11.75
C LEU A 96 3.29 -9.49 11.68
N PRO A 97 3.57 -10.77 11.95
CA PRO A 97 2.64 -11.86 11.68
C PRO A 97 1.36 -11.83 12.52
N ASP A 98 1.40 -11.27 13.73
CA ASP A 98 0.33 -11.36 14.72
C ASP A 98 -0.08 -9.99 15.30
N LYS A 99 -1.35 -9.87 15.67
CA LYS A 99 -1.90 -8.70 16.39
C LYS A 99 -1.76 -8.91 17.90
N ASN A 100 -0.65 -8.44 18.47
CA ASN A 100 -0.43 -8.39 19.92
C ASN A 100 -0.51 -6.95 20.47
N ASP A 101 -0.36 -6.80 21.79
CA ASP A 101 -0.42 -5.48 22.44
C ASP A 101 0.65 -4.49 21.93
N GLN A 102 1.77 -5.02 21.42
CA GLN A 102 2.87 -4.23 20.86
C GLN A 102 2.69 -3.90 19.38
N TYR A 103 1.63 -4.38 18.73
CA TYR A 103 1.43 -4.26 17.28
C TYR A 103 1.52 -2.81 16.81
N PHE A 104 0.85 -1.88 17.50
CA PHE A 104 0.84 -0.47 17.11
C PHE A 104 2.20 0.20 17.27
N GLU A 105 2.99 -0.16 18.28
CA GLU A 105 4.34 0.38 18.48
C GLU A 105 5.31 -0.17 17.43
N LYS A 106 5.24 -1.48 17.17
CA LYS A 106 6.09 -2.12 16.15
C LYS A 106 5.74 -1.65 14.74
N LYS A 107 4.47 -1.39 14.44
CA LYS A 107 4.02 -0.80 13.16
C LYS A 107 4.69 0.55 12.88
N LYS A 108 4.96 1.38 13.91
CA LYS A 108 5.65 2.67 13.74
C LYS A 108 7.09 2.53 13.24
N MET A 109 7.68 1.34 13.29
CA MET A 109 9.03 1.07 12.78
C MET A 109 9.01 0.77 11.26
N ILE A 110 7.84 0.56 10.66
CA ILE A 110 7.69 0.37 9.21
C ILE A 110 7.62 1.75 8.57
N ILE A 111 8.79 2.33 8.34
CA ILE A 111 8.96 3.63 7.69
C ILE A 111 9.86 3.49 6.44
N PRO A 112 9.76 4.40 5.45
CA PRO A 112 10.54 4.34 4.20
C PRO A 112 12.07 4.22 4.37
N LYS A 113 12.59 4.59 5.54
CA LYS A 113 14.00 4.43 5.87
C LYS A 113 14.36 2.98 6.21
N ASN A 114 13.49 2.31 6.97
CA ASN A 114 13.74 0.96 7.47
C ASN A 114 13.30 -0.11 6.45
N THR A 115 12.30 0.19 5.62
CA THR A 115 11.82 -0.69 4.53
C THR A 115 12.83 -0.91 3.41
N LYS A 116 13.98 -0.25 3.45
CA LYS A 116 15.12 -0.49 2.55
C LYS A 116 16.10 -1.55 3.06
N LEU A 117 15.99 -1.95 4.33
CA LEU A 117 16.78 -3.04 4.89
C LEU A 117 16.34 -4.36 4.28
N GLU A 118 17.18 -5.38 4.31
CA GLU A 118 16.78 -6.73 3.88
C GLU A 118 15.64 -7.27 4.77
N PHE A 119 14.83 -8.20 4.23
CA PHE A 119 13.63 -8.70 4.93
C PHE A 119 13.93 -9.20 6.36
N ASN A 120 14.98 -10.00 6.52
CA ASN A 120 15.33 -10.58 7.82
C ASN A 120 15.82 -9.51 8.81
N GLU A 121 16.63 -8.57 8.35
CA GLU A 121 17.14 -7.47 9.19
C GLU A 121 16.01 -6.57 9.69
N LEU A 122 15.08 -6.23 8.79
CA LEU A 122 13.91 -5.44 9.14
C LEU A 122 13.01 -6.20 10.12
N LYS A 123 12.71 -7.47 9.83
CA LYS A 123 11.87 -8.31 10.69
C LYS A 123 12.45 -8.42 12.11
N GLU A 124 13.74 -8.73 12.22
CA GLU A 124 14.42 -8.82 13.51
C GLU A 124 14.47 -7.46 14.23
N GLY A 125 14.73 -6.37 13.51
CA GLY A 125 14.77 -5.03 14.08
C GLY A 125 13.43 -4.58 14.63
N ILE A 126 12.33 -4.93 13.94
CA ILE A 126 10.95 -4.70 14.41
C ILE A 126 10.66 -5.56 15.65
N GLU A 127 11.07 -6.82 15.65
CA GLU A 127 10.84 -7.75 16.76
C GLU A 127 11.54 -7.29 18.04
N LYS A 128 12.83 -6.92 17.92
CA LYS A 128 13.69 -6.41 19.00
C LYS A 128 13.36 -4.97 19.42
N GLY A 129 12.58 -4.25 18.61
CA GLY A 129 12.27 -2.84 18.84
C GLY A 129 13.47 -1.90 18.73
N SER A 130 14.51 -2.29 17.99
CA SER A 130 15.77 -1.54 17.89
C SER A 130 15.77 -0.48 16.79
N LEU A 131 14.74 -0.48 15.93
CA LEU A 131 14.64 0.42 14.78
C LEU A 131 14.10 1.79 15.18
N LYS A 132 14.56 2.82 14.47
CA LYS A 132 14.04 4.18 14.63
C LYS A 132 12.61 4.25 14.10
N THR A 133 11.75 4.97 14.81
CA THR A 133 10.34 5.16 14.46
C THR A 133 10.06 6.47 13.72
N GLU A 134 11.04 7.38 13.63
CA GLU A 134 10.86 8.70 13.01
C GLU A 134 12.09 9.12 12.17
N GLY A 135 11.84 9.66 10.98
CA GLY A 135 12.81 10.41 10.18
C GLY A 135 12.92 11.89 10.60
N PHE A 136 13.84 12.66 9.99
CA PHE A 136 14.05 14.08 10.32
C PHE A 136 12.79 14.93 10.10
N GLY A 137 12.12 14.80 8.96
CA GLY A 137 10.86 15.54 8.68
C GLY A 137 9.71 15.15 9.60
N GLN A 138 9.59 13.86 9.93
CA GLN A 138 8.65 13.37 10.94
C GLN A 138 8.89 14.00 12.31
N LYS A 139 10.15 14.15 12.73
CA LYS A 139 10.52 14.79 14.01
C LYS A 139 10.17 16.27 14.06
N VAL A 140 10.29 16.99 12.93
CA VAL A 140 9.93 18.41 12.84
C VAL A 140 8.42 18.60 12.98
N PHE A 141 7.63 17.81 12.24
CA PHE A 141 6.17 17.95 12.23
C PHE A 141 5.46 17.22 13.37
N SER A 142 6.08 16.21 14.01
CA SER A 142 5.52 15.55 15.19
C SER A 142 5.34 16.52 16.36
N ASN A 143 6.24 17.49 16.50
CA ASN A 143 6.17 18.53 17.53
C ASN A 143 5.18 19.65 17.20
N ASN A 144 4.83 19.85 15.92
CA ASN A 144 4.00 20.97 15.47
C ASN A 144 2.98 20.53 14.40
N PRO A 145 1.93 19.77 14.77
CA PRO A 145 0.94 19.27 13.81
C PRO A 145 0.15 20.40 13.12
N ARG A 146 -0.06 21.54 13.79
CA ARG A 146 -0.73 22.71 13.19
C ARG A 146 0.06 23.31 12.03
N LEU A 147 1.39 23.36 12.16
CA LEU A 147 2.26 23.86 11.09
C LEU A 147 2.19 22.96 9.86
N LEU A 148 2.16 21.64 10.06
CA LEU A 148 1.98 20.67 8.98
C LEU A 148 0.65 20.90 8.24
N GLU A 149 -0.46 21.04 8.96
CA GLU A 149 -1.77 21.29 8.36
C GLU A 149 -1.83 22.63 7.59
N ILE A 150 -1.18 23.69 8.10
CA ILE A 150 -1.06 24.97 7.39
C ILE A 150 -0.32 24.80 6.07
N PHE A 151 0.82 24.11 6.06
CA PHE A 151 1.56 23.86 4.82
C PHE A 151 0.77 22.98 3.85
N ILE A 152 0.10 21.92 4.33
CA ILE A 152 -0.77 21.08 3.50
C ILE A 152 -1.87 21.92 2.87
N LEU A 153 -2.51 22.81 3.63
CA LEU A 153 -3.55 23.70 3.13
C LEU A 153 -3.00 24.66 2.07
N LEU A 154 -1.89 25.35 2.36
CA LEU A 154 -1.23 26.27 1.43
C LEU A 154 -0.94 25.62 0.07
N PHE A 155 -0.32 24.44 0.09
CA PHE A 155 0.00 23.69 -1.13
C PHE A 155 -1.20 22.94 -1.75
N SER A 156 -2.36 22.93 -1.07
CA SER A 156 -3.62 22.42 -1.65
C SER A 156 -4.36 23.48 -2.47
N ILE A 157 -4.14 24.78 -2.22
CA ILE A 157 -4.89 25.88 -2.87
C ILE A 157 -4.80 25.82 -4.40
N PRO A 158 -3.61 25.68 -5.04
CA PRO A 158 -3.53 25.74 -6.50
C PRO A 158 -4.25 24.57 -7.19
N ASN A 159 -4.43 23.45 -6.49
CA ASN A 159 -5.09 22.26 -6.98
C ASN A 159 -6.40 21.98 -6.21
N PHE A 160 -7.03 23.00 -5.66
CA PHE A 160 -8.19 22.82 -4.79
C PHE A 160 -9.35 22.11 -5.51
N LEU A 161 -9.66 22.51 -6.74
CA LEU A 161 -10.77 21.94 -7.50
C LEU A 161 -10.58 20.44 -7.82
N PRO A 162 -9.48 19.98 -8.45
CA PRO A 162 -9.26 18.55 -8.68
C PRO A 162 -9.18 17.74 -7.38
N LEU A 163 -8.62 18.31 -6.30
CA LEU A 163 -8.60 17.66 -4.98
C LEU A 163 -10.02 17.47 -4.42
N LEU A 164 -10.90 18.47 -4.56
CA LEU A 164 -12.28 18.39 -4.13
C LEU A 164 -13.06 17.33 -4.93
N ILE A 165 -12.87 17.30 -6.26
CA ILE A 165 -13.50 16.30 -7.13
C ILE A 165 -13.06 14.89 -6.71
N ILE A 166 -11.76 14.65 -6.57
CA ILE A 166 -11.23 13.35 -6.13
C ILE A 166 -11.77 12.96 -4.75
N LYS A 167 -11.82 13.90 -3.80
CA LYS A 167 -12.39 13.66 -2.47
C LYS A 167 -13.85 13.22 -2.55
N ASN A 168 -14.65 13.88 -3.39
CA ASN A 168 -16.07 13.57 -3.59
C ASN A 168 -16.30 12.24 -4.32
N VAL A 169 -15.39 11.82 -5.20
CA VAL A 169 -15.48 10.51 -5.85
C VAL A 169 -15.11 9.41 -4.86
N ILE A 170 -14.01 9.58 -4.12
CA ILE A 170 -13.54 8.61 -3.13
C ILE A 170 -14.57 8.38 -2.02
N SER A 171 -15.26 9.44 -1.56
CA SER A 171 -16.27 9.32 -0.50
C SER A 171 -17.47 8.43 -0.87
N LYS A 172 -17.65 8.10 -2.17
CA LYS A 172 -18.67 7.14 -2.63
C LYS A 172 -18.28 5.68 -2.36
N PHE A 173 -17.00 5.41 -2.13
CA PHE A 173 -16.50 4.08 -1.80
C PHE A 173 -16.51 3.89 -0.29
N LYS A 174 -17.26 2.89 0.19
CA LYS A 174 -17.34 2.57 1.63
C LYS A 174 -16.04 1.99 2.17
N ASP A 175 -15.36 1.18 1.36
CA ASP A 175 -14.16 0.46 1.77
C ASP A 175 -12.90 1.23 1.35
N ILE A 176 -12.04 1.45 2.34
CA ILE A 176 -10.82 2.24 2.23
C ILE A 176 -9.77 1.60 1.32
N VAL A 177 -9.82 0.28 1.11
CA VAL A 177 -8.87 -0.43 0.23
C VAL A 177 -8.98 0.04 -1.23
N PHE A 178 -10.15 0.52 -1.65
CA PHE A 178 -10.36 1.05 -3.01
C PHE A 178 -9.83 2.46 -3.20
N TYR A 179 -9.50 3.18 -2.13
CA TYR A 179 -9.14 4.59 -2.23
C TYR A 179 -7.90 4.79 -3.09
N SER A 180 -6.89 3.92 -2.94
CA SER A 180 -5.67 3.96 -3.75
C SER A 180 -5.96 3.71 -5.22
N SER A 181 -6.76 2.68 -5.54
CA SER A 181 -7.12 2.33 -6.92
C SER A 181 -7.88 3.45 -7.62
N VAL A 182 -8.84 4.08 -6.92
CA VAL A 182 -9.59 5.23 -7.43
C VAL A 182 -8.68 6.42 -7.69
N LYS A 183 -7.75 6.72 -6.77
CA LYS A 183 -6.77 7.80 -6.94
C LYS A 183 -5.85 7.55 -8.14
N ILE A 184 -5.36 6.32 -8.32
CA ILE A 184 -4.45 5.97 -9.42
C ILE A 184 -5.18 5.99 -10.77
N CYS A 185 -6.44 5.57 -10.81
CA CYS A 185 -7.23 5.55 -12.04
C CYS A 185 -7.72 6.95 -12.44
N LEU A 186 -8.35 7.68 -11.52
CA LEU A 186 -9.02 8.95 -11.83
C LEU A 186 -8.15 10.17 -11.57
N GLY A 187 -7.17 10.08 -10.67
CA GLY A 187 -6.24 11.17 -10.36
C GLY A 187 -5.55 11.72 -11.60
N PRO A 188 -4.80 10.91 -12.37
CA PRO A 188 -4.12 11.37 -13.57
C PRO A 188 -5.06 12.07 -14.56
N ILE A 189 -6.26 11.53 -14.76
CA ILE A 189 -7.26 12.10 -15.67
C ILE A 189 -7.73 13.48 -15.19
N ILE A 190 -8.17 13.57 -13.93
CA ILE A 190 -8.70 14.81 -13.35
C ILE A 190 -7.63 15.90 -13.28
N PHE A 191 -6.42 15.55 -12.87
CA PHE A 191 -5.32 16.52 -12.76
C PHE A 191 -4.78 16.95 -14.13
N MET A 192 -4.68 16.05 -15.10
CA MET A 192 -4.29 16.40 -16.47
C MET A 192 -5.28 17.39 -17.09
N LEU A 193 -6.59 17.16 -16.95
CA LEU A 193 -7.60 18.12 -17.42
C LEU A 193 -7.50 19.46 -16.70
N TRP A 194 -7.26 19.46 -15.39
CA TRP A 194 -7.07 20.69 -14.62
C TRP A 194 -5.86 21.49 -15.11
N TRP A 195 -4.72 20.83 -15.31
CA TRP A 195 -3.49 21.48 -15.76
C TRP A 195 -3.58 21.99 -17.20
N LEU A 196 -4.44 21.42 -18.06
CA LEU A 196 -4.71 21.99 -19.39
C LEU A 196 -5.66 23.20 -19.32
N ILE A 197 -6.66 23.16 -18.45
CA ILE A 197 -7.70 24.20 -18.37
C ILE A 197 -7.17 25.48 -17.73
N VAL A 198 -6.36 25.38 -16.67
CA VAL A 198 -5.91 26.56 -15.90
C VAL A 198 -5.10 27.55 -16.74
N PRO A 199 -4.06 27.13 -17.50
CA PRO A 199 -3.31 28.02 -18.39
C PRO A 199 -4.20 28.74 -19.40
N ILE A 200 -5.13 28.02 -20.03
CA ILE A 200 -6.07 28.59 -21.01
C ILE A 200 -6.93 29.67 -20.36
N ILE A 201 -7.52 29.39 -19.19
CA ILE A 201 -8.32 30.38 -18.45
C ILE A 201 -7.46 31.60 -18.09
N THR A 202 -6.27 31.40 -17.53
CA THR A 202 -5.39 32.51 -17.15
C THR A 202 -4.96 33.36 -18.34
N TYR A 203 -4.72 32.75 -19.50
CA TYR A 203 -4.40 33.46 -20.73
C TYR A 203 -5.58 34.30 -21.23
N THR A 204 -6.80 33.74 -21.23
CA THR A 204 -7.99 34.51 -21.63
C THR A 204 -8.29 35.68 -20.71
N LEU A 205 -7.89 35.60 -19.43
CA LEU A 205 -8.07 36.66 -18.44
C LEU A 205 -6.96 37.71 -18.47
N SER A 206 -5.73 37.33 -18.84
CA SER A 206 -4.62 38.30 -18.97
C SER A 206 -4.85 39.27 -20.14
N GLY A 207 -5.61 38.84 -21.15
CA GLY A 207 -5.91 39.65 -22.34
C GLY A 207 -4.69 39.90 -23.22
N GLU A 208 -3.64 39.11 -23.04
CA GLU A 208 -2.43 39.18 -23.84
C GLU A 208 -2.64 38.49 -25.19
N ASN A 209 -2.07 39.06 -26.26
CA ASN A 209 -1.97 38.40 -27.55
C ASN A 209 -0.52 37.96 -27.73
N LEU A 210 -0.21 36.77 -27.21
CA LEU A 210 1.12 36.20 -27.30
C LEU A 210 1.29 35.46 -28.64
N GLU A 211 2.50 35.50 -29.19
CA GLU A 211 2.91 34.56 -30.23
C GLU A 211 2.89 33.12 -29.68
N PHE A 212 2.80 32.13 -30.55
CA PHE A 212 2.60 30.74 -30.15
C PHE A 212 3.69 30.23 -29.18
N ASP A 213 4.96 30.58 -29.41
CA ASP A 213 6.07 30.16 -28.54
C ASP A 213 5.97 30.80 -27.15
N ALA A 214 5.65 32.10 -27.08
CA ALA A 214 5.43 32.80 -25.82
C ALA A 214 4.19 32.28 -25.07
N PHE A 215 3.16 31.83 -25.79
CA PHE A 215 1.99 31.16 -25.19
C PHE A 215 2.37 29.82 -24.56
N LEU A 216 3.24 29.03 -25.18
CA LEU A 216 3.71 27.77 -24.60
C LEU A 216 4.54 28.03 -23.32
N GLU A 217 5.45 29.00 -23.35
CA GLU A 217 6.22 29.40 -22.16
C GLU A 217 5.31 29.86 -21.02
N PHE A 218 4.29 30.66 -21.34
CA PHE A 218 3.27 31.07 -20.38
C PHE A 218 2.55 29.87 -19.78
N CYS A 219 2.14 28.89 -20.60
CA CYS A 219 1.50 27.67 -20.10
C CYS A 219 2.41 26.92 -19.11
N PHE A 220 3.68 26.73 -19.44
CA PHE A 220 4.64 26.08 -18.55
C PHE A 220 4.82 26.84 -17.22
N LEU A 221 4.89 28.17 -17.26
CA LEU A 221 5.01 29.01 -16.07
C LEU A 221 3.80 28.88 -15.14
N VAL A 222 2.60 28.66 -15.68
CA VAL A 222 1.38 28.42 -14.91
C VAL A 222 1.29 26.98 -14.41
N GLU A 223 1.66 25.99 -15.22
CA GLU A 223 1.59 24.57 -14.85
C GLU A 223 2.62 24.18 -13.79
N ALA A 224 3.85 24.69 -13.88
CA ALA A 224 4.93 24.36 -12.96
C ALA A 224 4.55 24.53 -11.46
N PRO A 225 3.99 25.68 -11.00
CA PRO A 225 3.57 25.83 -9.61
C PRO A 225 2.38 24.93 -9.24
N LEU A 226 1.48 24.59 -10.17
CA LEU A 226 0.42 23.61 -9.92
C LEU A 226 1.01 22.22 -9.65
N ILE A 227 1.95 21.77 -10.47
CA ILE A 227 2.58 20.45 -10.32
C ILE A 227 3.45 20.41 -9.07
N ILE A 228 4.30 21.43 -8.86
CA ILE A 228 5.19 21.53 -7.70
C ILE A 228 4.38 21.57 -6.40
N SER A 229 3.30 22.37 -6.34
CA SER A 229 2.46 22.43 -5.14
C SER A 229 1.81 21.08 -4.83
N LEU A 230 1.29 20.36 -5.85
CA LEU A 230 0.74 19.02 -5.65
C LEU A 230 1.80 18.05 -5.13
N TYR A 231 3.01 18.08 -5.71
CA TYR A 231 4.12 17.22 -5.31
C TYR A 231 4.55 17.50 -3.87
N VAL A 232 4.75 18.76 -3.49
CA VAL A 232 5.12 19.15 -2.12
C VAL A 232 4.02 18.74 -1.13
N ARG A 233 2.75 19.00 -1.47
CA ARG A 233 1.60 18.57 -0.67
C ARG A 233 1.61 17.05 -0.44
N GLN A 234 1.87 16.26 -1.48
CA GLN A 234 1.87 14.80 -1.37
C GLN A 234 3.00 14.31 -0.45
N ASN A 235 4.17 14.96 -0.48
CA ASN A 235 5.26 14.68 0.45
C ASN A 235 4.90 15.04 1.89
N LEU A 236 4.24 16.18 2.12
CA LEU A 236 3.81 16.58 3.46
C LEU A 236 2.80 15.61 4.07
N LEU A 237 1.93 15.00 3.26
CA LEU A 237 0.97 14.01 3.74
C LEU A 237 1.62 12.76 4.36
N PHE A 238 2.86 12.41 4.01
CA PHE A 238 3.59 11.31 4.67
C PHE A 238 3.92 11.60 6.14
N PHE A 239 3.96 12.87 6.53
CA PHE A 239 4.24 13.27 7.91
C PHE A 239 2.98 13.37 8.76
N ARG A 240 1.79 13.24 8.15
CA ARG A 240 0.51 13.24 8.84
C ARG A 240 0.31 11.88 9.51
N LYS A 241 0.26 11.88 10.86
CA LYS A 241 0.01 10.69 11.68
C LYS A 241 -1.46 10.26 11.60
#